data_AF-A0A3A8WF42-F1
#
_entry.id   AF-A0A3A8WF42-F1
#
_cell.length_a   1.000
_cell.length_b   1.000
_cell.length_c   1.000
_cell.angle_alpha   90.00
_cell.angle_beta   90.00
_cell.angle_gamma   90.00
#
_symmetry.space_group_name_H-M   'P 1'
#
loop_
_entity.id
_entity.type
_entity.pdbx_description
1 polymer ?
#
loop_
_entity_poly.entity_id
_entity_poly.type
_entity_poly.pdbx_seq_one_letter_code
_entity_poly.pdbx_strand_id
1 'polypeptide(L)'
;MRAQEETLQMYQTYGEMVFRICLIHLKNQQDAYDAVQETFLKLMQSEKIFESENHAKAWLITVAGNICKNMLKSFWHKNRVSNDALLLPADDNAEKSEEFSDVMEAVFNLPEKYKDLVYLHYYEGYSIEEIAGIIGKKPSTLRSRLSKAKALLKKYLQEE
;
A
#
# COMPACT_ATOMS: atom_id res chain seq x y z
N MET A 1 12.61 22.58 -13.01
CA MET A 1 11.30 23.18 -13.33
C MET A 1 10.35 22.18 -13.97
N ARG A 2 10.51 21.74 -15.24
CA ARG A 2 9.57 20.78 -15.88
C ARG A 2 9.35 19.47 -15.10
N ALA A 3 10.42 18.82 -14.65
CA ALA A 3 10.31 17.58 -13.86
C ALA A 3 9.60 17.76 -12.49
N GLN A 4 9.66 18.97 -11.90
CA GLN A 4 8.98 19.25 -10.64
C GLN A 4 7.48 19.47 -10.83
N GLU A 5 7.09 20.13 -11.92
CA GLU A 5 5.69 20.33 -12.30
C GLU A 5 5.01 18.99 -12.67
N GLU A 6 5.71 18.13 -13.43
CA GLU A 6 5.22 16.78 -13.76
C GLU A 6 5.04 15.91 -12.51
N THR A 7 5.98 15.97 -11.57
CA THR A 7 5.86 15.23 -10.30
C THR A 7 4.69 15.75 -9.47
N LEU A 8 4.49 17.07 -9.41
CA LEU A 8 3.35 17.65 -8.68
C LEU A 8 2.01 17.19 -9.27
N GLN A 9 1.88 17.14 -10.59
CA GLN A 9 0.69 16.58 -11.25
C GLN A 9 0.50 15.10 -10.92
N MET A 10 1.57 14.30 -10.97
CA MET A 10 1.51 12.89 -10.57
C MET A 10 1.10 12.73 -9.10
N TYR A 11 1.57 13.60 -8.21
CA TYR A 11 1.18 13.60 -6.80
C TYR A 11 -0.30 13.94 -6.62
N GLN A 12 -0.80 14.95 -7.31
CA GLN A 12 -2.21 15.33 -7.26
C GLN A 12 -3.12 14.22 -7.78
N THR A 13 -2.70 13.50 -8.83
CA THR A 13 -3.49 12.42 -9.44
C THR A 13 -3.42 11.12 -8.65
N TYR A 14 -2.24 10.74 -8.14
CA TYR A 14 -1.99 9.41 -7.60
C TYR A 14 -1.64 9.38 -6.10
N GLY A 15 -1.50 10.53 -5.45
CA GLY A 15 -1.06 10.63 -4.06
C GLY A 15 -1.95 9.85 -3.09
N GLU A 16 -3.26 9.92 -3.26
CA GLU A 16 -4.22 9.18 -2.43
C GLU A 16 -4.10 7.66 -2.62
N MET A 17 -3.98 7.18 -3.85
CA MET A 17 -3.73 5.76 -4.15
C MET A 17 -2.44 5.28 -3.48
N VAL A 18 -1.35 6.04 -3.64
CA VAL A 18 -0.05 5.69 -3.04
C VAL A 18 -0.17 5.66 -1.51
N PHE A 19 -0.86 6.62 -0.92
CA PHE A 19 -1.10 6.68 0.52
C PHE A 19 -1.88 5.46 1.02
N ARG A 20 -2.98 5.08 0.35
CA ARG A 20 -3.79 3.91 0.70
C ARG A 20 -2.97 2.62 0.66
N ILE A 21 -2.13 2.45 -0.37
CA ILE A 21 -1.20 1.31 -0.45
C ILE A 21 -0.24 1.31 0.75
N CYS A 22 0.40 2.45 1.03
CA CYS A 22 1.34 2.55 2.14
C CYS A 22 0.67 2.24 3.49
N LEU A 23 -0.54 2.75 3.69
CA LEU A 23 -1.31 2.52 4.92
C LEU A 23 -1.71 1.05 5.08
N ILE A 24 -2.07 0.36 4.00
CA ILE A 24 -2.37 -1.09 4.01
C ILE A 24 -1.18 -1.92 4.51
N HIS A 25 0.04 -1.50 4.18
CA HIS A 25 1.25 -2.18 4.60
C HIS A 25 1.70 -1.80 6.01
N LEU A 26 1.75 -0.49 6.30
CA LEU A 26 2.40 0.05 7.50
C LEU A 26 1.46 0.16 8.70
N LYS A 27 0.15 0.27 8.47
CA LYS A 27 -0.87 0.48 9.52
C LYS A 27 -0.58 1.67 10.45
N ASN A 28 0.22 2.63 10.00
CA ASN A 28 0.56 3.84 10.71
C ASN A 28 0.53 5.00 9.70
N GLN A 29 -0.23 6.04 10.01
CA GLN A 29 -0.45 7.16 9.10
C GLN A 29 0.81 7.99 8.87
N GLN A 30 1.64 8.20 9.90
CA GLN A 30 2.90 8.94 9.77
C GLN A 30 3.89 8.16 8.89
N ASP A 31 4.08 6.86 9.17
CA ASP A 31 4.93 6.01 8.34
C ASP A 31 4.41 5.94 6.88
N ALA A 32 3.09 5.95 6.70
CA ALA A 32 2.48 5.98 5.36
C ALA A 32 2.76 7.29 4.61
N TYR A 33 2.66 8.45 5.27
CA TYR A 33 3.04 9.73 4.66
C TYR A 33 4.55 9.79 4.33
N ASP A 34 5.41 9.23 5.18
CA ASP A 34 6.84 9.14 4.89
C ASP A 34 7.11 8.26 3.67
N ALA A 35 6.44 7.12 3.57
CA ALA A 35 6.54 6.23 2.41
C ALA A 35 6.01 6.88 1.12
N VAL A 36 4.93 7.67 1.20
CA VAL A 36 4.43 8.47 0.06
C VAL A 36 5.50 9.47 -0.38
N GLN A 37 6.05 10.24 0.56
CA GLN A 37 7.10 11.20 0.25
C GLN A 37 8.31 10.54 -0.41
N GLU A 38 8.79 9.41 0.13
CA GLU A 38 9.90 8.67 -0.48
C GLU A 38 9.56 8.16 -1.89
N THR A 39 8.30 7.74 -2.12
CA THR A 39 7.83 7.30 -3.44
C THR A 39 7.93 8.41 -4.48
N PHE A 40 7.42 9.61 -4.16
CA PHE A 40 7.46 10.74 -5.08
C PHE A 40 8.85 11.37 -5.20
N LEU A 41 9.68 11.30 -4.16
CA LEU A 41 11.10 11.66 -4.28
C LEU A 41 11.83 10.74 -5.27
N LYS A 42 11.57 9.42 -5.22
CA LYS A 42 12.11 8.48 -6.22
C LYS A 42 11.58 8.76 -7.61
N LEU A 43 10.32 9.19 -7.74
CA LEU A 43 9.76 9.60 -9.03
C LEU A 43 10.53 10.80 -9.60
N MET A 44 10.73 11.86 -8.78
CA MET A 44 11.47 13.06 -9.17
C MET A 44 12.91 12.77 -9.60
N GLN A 45 13.54 11.79 -8.97
CA GLN A 45 14.90 11.37 -9.26
C GLN A 45 14.98 10.38 -10.42
N SER A 46 13.86 9.83 -10.87
CA SER A 46 13.84 8.86 -11.96
C SER A 46 13.85 9.54 -13.32
N GLU A 47 14.60 8.97 -14.26
CA GLU A 47 14.54 9.33 -15.68
C GLU A 47 13.48 8.50 -16.42
N LYS A 48 12.51 7.94 -15.69
CA LYS A 48 11.56 6.98 -16.24
C LYS A 48 10.51 7.72 -17.07
N ILE A 49 10.43 7.35 -18.35
CA ILE A 49 9.36 7.80 -19.24
C ILE A 49 8.23 6.77 -19.17
N PHE A 50 7.02 7.24 -18.85
CA PHE A 50 5.83 6.40 -18.84
C PHE A 50 5.13 6.46 -20.19
N GLU A 51 4.84 5.29 -20.72
CA GLU A 51 4.17 5.12 -22.03
C GLU A 51 2.64 5.28 -21.92
N SER A 52 2.10 5.21 -20.70
CA SER A 52 0.67 5.36 -20.40
C SER A 52 0.44 5.65 -18.92
N GLU A 53 -0.77 6.10 -18.58
CA GLU A 53 -1.23 6.24 -17.19
C GLU A 53 -1.14 4.92 -16.42
N ASN A 54 -1.52 3.80 -17.04
CA ASN A 54 -1.43 2.49 -16.42
C ASN A 54 0.02 2.09 -16.11
N HIS A 55 0.98 2.46 -16.96
CA HIS A 55 2.40 2.23 -16.69
C HIS A 55 2.90 3.10 -15.52
N ALA A 56 2.53 4.38 -15.47
CA ALA A 56 2.86 5.26 -14.35
C ALA A 56 2.29 4.74 -13.02
N LYS A 57 1.01 4.38 -13.04
CA LYS A 57 0.29 3.84 -11.88
C LYS A 57 0.92 2.54 -11.38
N ALA A 58 1.19 1.58 -12.27
CA ALA A 58 1.88 0.33 -11.96
C ALA A 58 3.26 0.55 -11.32
N TRP A 59 4.02 1.53 -11.84
CA TRP A 59 5.32 1.88 -11.30
C TRP A 59 5.21 2.44 -9.88
N LEU A 60 4.31 3.40 -9.64
CA LEU A 60 4.07 3.99 -8.32
C LEU A 60 3.66 2.94 -7.29
N ILE A 61 2.72 2.05 -7.63
CA ILE A 61 2.30 0.92 -6.79
C ILE A 61 3.51 0.06 -6.39
N THR A 62 4.35 -0.27 -7.36
CA THR A 62 5.50 -1.16 -7.16
C THR A 62 6.54 -0.49 -6.25
N VAL A 63 6.85 0.78 -6.49
CA VAL A 63 7.82 1.54 -5.69
C VAL A 63 7.33 1.71 -4.27
N ALA A 64 6.07 2.15 -4.07
CA ALA A 64 5.48 2.33 -2.76
C ALA A 64 5.45 1.03 -1.94
N GLY A 65 4.99 -0.07 -2.55
CA GLY A 65 4.97 -1.38 -1.90
C GLY A 65 6.38 -1.87 -1.51
N ASN A 66 7.40 -1.59 -2.32
CA ASN A 66 8.78 -1.93 -2.00
C ASN A 66 9.35 -1.08 -0.86
N ILE A 67 9.04 0.23 -0.82
CA ILE A 67 9.41 1.12 0.28
C ILE A 67 8.82 0.60 1.59
N CYS A 68 7.52 0.30 1.62
CA CYS A 68 6.86 -0.22 2.80
C CYS A 68 7.49 -1.54 3.29
N LYS A 69 7.76 -2.47 2.37
CA LYS A 69 8.45 -3.74 2.68
C LYS A 69 9.85 -3.52 3.24
N ASN A 70 10.56 -2.49 2.77
CA ASN A 70 11.89 -2.16 3.28
C ASN A 70 11.82 -1.51 4.67
N MET A 71 10.86 -0.61 4.90
CA MET A 71 10.60 -0.04 6.22
C MET A 71 10.30 -1.15 7.23
N LEU A 72 9.36 -2.07 6.92
CA LEU A 72 9.02 -3.20 7.78
C LEU A 72 10.20 -4.15 8.06
N LYS A 73 11.14 -4.29 7.12
CA LYS A 73 12.36 -5.10 7.30
C LYS A 73 13.46 -4.38 8.09
N SER A 74 13.44 -3.05 8.12
CA SER A 74 14.47 -2.24 8.76
C SER A 74 14.59 -2.61 10.23
N PHE A 75 15.83 -2.71 10.71
CA PHE A 75 16.15 -3.03 12.10
C PHE A 75 15.41 -2.11 13.08
N TRP A 76 15.17 -0.85 12.71
CA TRP A 76 14.40 0.10 13.52
C TRP A 76 12.95 -0.32 13.78
N HIS A 77 12.26 -0.98 12.83
CA HIS A 77 10.93 -1.55 13.09
C HIS A 77 10.99 -2.87 13.85
N LYS A 78 12.07 -3.65 13.67
CA LYS A 78 12.26 -4.95 14.33
C LYS A 78 12.70 -4.83 15.79
N ASN A 79 13.43 -3.75 16.13
CA ASN A 79 13.92 -3.42 17.45
C ASN A 79 13.06 -2.39 18.19
N ARG A 80 11.92 -1.98 17.62
CA ARG A 80 10.76 -1.54 18.41
C ARG A 80 10.21 -2.77 19.15
N VAL A 81 10.99 -3.25 20.12
CA VAL A 81 10.47 -4.02 21.25
C VAL A 81 9.28 -3.25 21.78
N SER A 82 8.15 -3.92 22.00
CA SER A 82 7.03 -3.37 22.76
C SER A 82 7.58 -2.63 23.97
N ASN A 83 7.55 -1.32 23.94
CA ASN A 83 8.05 -0.49 25.01
C ASN A 83 6.96 -0.49 26.09
N ASP A 84 6.76 -1.63 26.75
CA ASP A 84 5.92 -1.77 27.96
C ASP A 84 6.46 -0.95 29.15
N ALA A 85 7.49 -0.12 28.93
CA ALA A 85 8.06 0.80 29.91
C ALA A 85 8.06 2.27 29.46
N LEU A 86 7.42 2.61 28.35
CA LEU A 86 7.03 4.00 28.08
C LEU A 86 5.50 4.03 28.07
N LEU A 87 4.94 4.35 29.24
CA LEU A 87 3.67 5.07 29.32
C LEU A 87 3.86 6.38 28.53
N LEU A 88 3.82 6.28 27.21
CA LEU A 88 3.19 7.33 26.42
C LEU A 88 1.78 7.42 27.03
N PRO A 89 1.28 8.64 27.31
CA PRO A 89 -0.16 8.77 27.46
C PRO A 89 -0.74 8.02 26.26
N ALA A 90 -1.71 7.15 26.52
CA ALA A 90 -2.59 6.69 25.47
C ALA A 90 -2.98 7.96 24.73
N ASP A 91 -2.37 8.19 23.58
CA ASP A 91 -2.88 9.17 22.65
C ASP A 91 -4.08 8.43 22.08
N ASP A 92 -5.16 8.50 22.86
CA ASP A 92 -6.54 8.26 22.47
C ASP A 92 -6.93 9.23 21.32
N ASN A 93 -5.97 10.04 20.82
CA ASN A 93 -5.99 10.79 19.57
C ASN A 93 -5.06 10.20 18.49
N ALA A 94 -4.90 8.87 18.40
CA ALA A 94 -5.10 8.29 17.09
C ALA A 94 -6.55 8.59 16.72
N GLU A 95 -6.81 9.84 16.30
CA GLU A 95 -8.04 10.26 15.68
C GLU A 95 -8.43 9.10 14.79
N LYS A 96 -9.59 8.50 15.10
CA LYS A 96 -10.22 7.49 14.26
C LYS A 96 -10.21 8.10 12.87
N SER A 97 -9.19 7.74 12.09
CA SER A 97 -8.98 8.26 10.77
C SER A 97 -10.21 7.83 10.01
N GLU A 98 -10.95 8.84 9.54
CA GLU A 98 -12.13 8.78 8.68
C GLU A 98 -12.52 7.36 8.31
N GLU A 99 -13.58 6.85 8.95
CA GLU A 99 -14.31 5.61 8.61
C GLU A 99 -13.65 4.78 7.51
N PHE A 100 -12.58 4.06 7.85
CA PHE A 100 -12.17 2.96 6.99
C PHE A 100 -13.39 2.05 6.90
N SER A 101 -13.96 1.93 5.70
CA SER A 101 -15.01 0.94 5.46
C SER A 101 -14.55 -0.40 6.03
N ASP A 102 -15.46 -1.17 6.61
CA ASP A 102 -15.21 -2.53 7.14
C ASP A 102 -14.37 -3.39 6.18
N VAL A 103 -14.50 -3.12 4.87
CA VAL A 103 -13.72 -3.74 3.79
C VAL A 103 -12.22 -3.39 3.87
N MET A 104 -11.84 -2.13 4.12
CA MET A 104 -10.42 -1.72 4.27
C MET A 104 -9.80 -2.35 5.51
N GLU A 105 -10.54 -2.42 6.62
CA GLU A 105 -10.06 -3.07 7.84
C GLU A 105 -9.86 -4.57 7.63
N ALA A 106 -10.80 -5.24 6.95
CA ALA A 106 -10.64 -6.64 6.55
C ALA A 106 -9.39 -6.85 5.67
N VAL A 107 -9.08 -5.90 4.77
CA VAL A 107 -7.85 -5.93 3.95
C VAL A 107 -6.60 -5.73 4.80
N PHE A 108 -6.61 -4.86 5.81
CA PHE A 108 -5.49 -4.66 6.73
C PHE A 108 -5.11 -5.94 7.48
N ASN A 109 -6.08 -6.81 7.76
CA ASN A 109 -5.89 -8.06 8.48
C ASN A 109 -5.52 -9.25 7.59
N LEU A 110 -5.54 -9.07 6.26
CA LEU A 110 -5.02 -10.10 5.36
C LEU A 110 -3.50 -10.28 5.50
N PRO A 111 -2.99 -11.52 5.35
CA PRO A 111 -1.57 -11.77 5.16
C PRO A 111 -1.00 -10.94 4.00
N GLU A 112 0.22 -10.43 4.16
CA GLU A 112 0.86 -9.47 3.23
C GLU A 112 0.87 -9.91 1.76
N LYS A 113 1.04 -11.22 1.52
CA LYS A 113 0.98 -11.83 0.18
C LYS A 113 -0.36 -11.68 -0.56
N TYR A 114 -1.42 -11.28 0.15
CA TYR A 114 -2.77 -11.08 -0.39
C TYR A 114 -3.18 -9.60 -0.44
N LYS A 115 -2.60 -8.74 0.41
CA LYS A 115 -2.97 -7.32 0.53
C LYS A 115 -2.89 -6.58 -0.81
N ASP A 116 -1.71 -6.59 -1.44
CA ASP A 116 -1.47 -5.96 -2.75
C ASP A 116 -2.45 -6.46 -3.81
N LEU A 117 -2.67 -7.78 -3.84
CA LEU A 117 -3.54 -8.41 -4.83
C LEU A 117 -5.01 -8.01 -4.66
N VAL A 118 -5.51 -7.99 -3.42
CA VAL A 118 -6.90 -7.62 -3.13
C VAL A 118 -7.12 -6.13 -3.38
N TYR A 119 -6.20 -5.28 -2.92
CA TYR A 119 -6.27 -3.85 -3.17
C TYR A 119 -6.30 -3.55 -4.67
N LEU A 120 -5.33 -4.06 -5.43
CA LEU A 120 -5.25 -3.80 -6.86
C LEU A 120 -6.45 -4.32 -7.65
N HIS A 121 -7.03 -5.46 -7.22
CA HIS A 121 -8.16 -6.03 -7.93
C HIS A 121 -9.48 -5.33 -7.61
N TYR A 122 -9.79 -5.11 -6.33
CA TYR A 122 -11.11 -4.63 -5.92
C TYR A 122 -11.20 -3.11 -5.78
N TYR A 123 -10.10 -2.44 -5.41
CA TYR A 123 -10.09 -0.98 -5.28
C TYR A 123 -9.61 -0.30 -6.56
N GLU A 124 -8.53 -0.80 -7.16
CA GLU A 124 -7.97 -0.17 -8.37
C GLU A 124 -8.53 -0.72 -9.68
N GLY A 125 -9.30 -1.82 -9.62
CA GLY A 125 -9.99 -2.41 -10.77
C GLY A 125 -9.11 -3.18 -11.75
N TYR A 126 -7.86 -3.51 -11.39
CA TYR A 126 -6.97 -4.23 -12.29
C TYR A 126 -7.39 -5.69 -12.52
N SER A 127 -7.22 -6.15 -13.75
CA SER A 127 -7.31 -7.56 -14.11
C SER A 127 -6.16 -8.37 -13.49
N ILE A 128 -6.35 -9.69 -13.40
CA ILE A 128 -5.31 -10.57 -12.83
C ILE A 128 -4.06 -10.58 -13.71
N GLU A 129 -4.23 -10.40 -15.01
CA GLU A 129 -3.19 -10.32 -16.02
C GLU A 129 -2.35 -9.05 -15.84
N GLU A 130 -2.97 -7.91 -15.58
CA GLU A 130 -2.26 -6.65 -15.27
C GLU A 130 -1.53 -6.75 -13.93
N ILE A 131 -2.19 -7.26 -12.89
CA ILE A 131 -1.57 -7.45 -11.57
C ILE A 131 -0.38 -8.40 -11.65
N ALA A 132 -0.42 -9.41 -12.52
CA ALA A 132 0.71 -10.30 -12.77
C ALA A 132 1.94 -9.54 -13.26
N GLY A 133 1.75 -8.55 -14.15
CA GLY A 133 2.80 -7.65 -14.62
C GLY A 133 3.34 -6.74 -13.51
N ILE A 134 2.47 -6.21 -12.66
CA ILE A 134 2.85 -5.31 -11.55
C ILE A 134 3.61 -6.07 -10.45
N ILE A 135 3.06 -7.18 -9.96
CA ILE A 135 3.61 -7.93 -8.82
C ILE A 135 4.76 -8.87 -9.26
N GLY A 136 4.90 -9.14 -10.56
CA GLY A 136 5.90 -10.07 -11.09
C GLY A 136 5.61 -11.53 -10.70
N LYS A 137 4.35 -11.96 -10.77
CA LYS A 137 3.91 -13.33 -10.45
C LYS A 137 3.01 -13.88 -11.55
N LYS A 138 3.01 -15.21 -11.73
CA LYS A 138 2.16 -15.87 -12.73
C LYS A 138 0.68 -15.62 -12.45
N PRO A 139 -0.16 -15.35 -13.49
CA PRO A 139 -1.61 -15.18 -13.33
C PRO A 139 -2.29 -16.35 -12.60
N SER A 140 -1.86 -17.59 -12.85
CA SER A 140 -2.37 -18.78 -12.15
C SER A 140 -2.14 -18.73 -10.63
N THR A 141 -0.96 -18.28 -10.20
CA THR A 141 -0.65 -18.05 -8.79
C THR A 141 -1.55 -16.98 -8.21
N LEU A 142 -1.76 -15.87 -8.93
CA LEU A 142 -2.63 -14.79 -8.46
C LEU A 142 -4.08 -15.23 -8.34
N ARG A 143 -4.64 -16.00 -9.29
CA ARG A 143 -6.00 -16.56 -9.18
C ARG A 143 -6.18 -17.38 -7.91
N SER A 144 -5.22 -18.28 -7.62
CA SER A 144 -5.27 -19.09 -6.40
C SER A 144 -5.14 -18.25 -5.12
N ARG A 145 -4.34 -17.19 -5.14
CA ARG A 145 -4.19 -16.25 -4.01
C ARG A 145 -5.45 -15.43 -3.81
N LEU A 146 -6.07 -14.94 -4.87
CA LEU A 146 -7.30 -14.15 -4.82
C LEU A 146 -8.46 -14.97 -4.27
N SER A 147 -8.59 -16.22 -4.70
CA SER A 147 -9.59 -17.16 -4.15
C SER A 147 -9.39 -17.38 -2.64
N LYS A 148 -8.15 -17.61 -2.19
CA LYS A 148 -7.82 -17.73 -0.77
C LYS A 148 -8.07 -16.44 0.00
N ALA A 149 -7.72 -15.30 -0.56
CA ALA A 149 -7.94 -13.99 0.05
C ALA A 149 -9.44 -13.72 0.23
N LYS A 150 -10.26 -14.01 -0.79
CA LYS A 150 -11.73 -13.91 -0.71
C LYS A 150 -12.31 -14.81 0.38
N ALA A 151 -11.80 -16.04 0.53
CA ALA A 151 -12.22 -16.93 1.61
C ALA A 151 -11.86 -16.40 3.01
N LEU A 152 -10.70 -15.74 3.16
CA LEU A 152 -10.31 -15.10 4.41
C LEU A 152 -11.16 -13.87 4.72
N LEU A 153 -11.35 -12.97 3.74
CA LEU A 153 -12.21 -11.79 3.88
C LEU A 153 -13.64 -12.18 4.25
N LYS A 154 -14.18 -13.26 3.63
CA LYS A 154 -15.51 -13.76 3.97
C LYS A 154 -15.60 -14.19 5.44
N LYS A 155 -14.55 -14.76 6.03
CA LYS A 155 -14.56 -15.10 7.46
C LYS A 155 -14.56 -13.84 8.32
N TYR A 156 -13.70 -12.88 8.00
CA TYR A 156 -13.62 -11.62 8.74
C TYR A 156 -14.93 -10.82 8.70
N LEU A 157 -15.60 -10.79 7.55
CA LEU A 157 -16.87 -10.06 7.36
C LEU A 157 -18.13 -10.86 7.76
N GLN A 158 -18.00 -12.11 8.20
CA GLN A 158 -19.12 -12.94 8.68
C GLN A 158 -19.06 -13.20 10.19
N GLU A 159 -17.95 -12.85 10.84
CA GLU A 159 -17.78 -12.94 12.30
C GLU A 159 -18.17 -11.63 13.02
N GLU A 160 -18.71 -10.64 12.29
CA GLU A 160 -19.49 -9.49 12.79
C GLU A 160 -21.00 -9.71 12.58
#